data_AF-A0AAE6JLG3-F1
#
_entry.id   AF-A0AAE6JLG3-F1
#
_cell.length_a   1.000
_cell.length_b   1.000
_cell.length_c   1.000
_cell.angle_alpha   90.00
_cell.angle_beta   90.00
_cell.angle_gamma   90.00
#
_symmetry.space_group_name_H-M   'P 1'
#
loop_
_entity.id
_entity.type
_entity.pdbx_description
1 polymer ?
#
loop_
_entity_poly.entity_id
_entity_poly.type
_entity_poly.pdbx_seq_one_letter_code
_entity_poly.pdbx_strand_id
1 'polypeptide(L)'
;MKTYFFLSISFLLVLMSCKHETEQKVNVANVELVPPPPAGEKSMAAADQLEDAGTANKPTASNPPITDTAKKIIKEGDIRFETDNPKAARQNIVSSLKKLGGYLAEENETNSGETNQKEYSLKIRIPSKNFDAFLNSLTSSTDHIESKNIHIRDVTT
;
A
#
# COMPACT_ATOMS: atom_id res chain seq x y z
N MET A 1 56.05 -8.55 8.26
CA MET A 1 55.67 -9.78 7.52
C MET A 1 55.48 -10.98 8.46
N LYS A 2 54.70 -10.83 9.54
CA LYS A 2 54.42 -11.91 10.53
C LYS A 2 52.93 -12.00 10.92
N THR A 3 52.11 -11.08 10.40
CA THR A 3 50.66 -11.05 10.60
C THR A 3 49.89 -11.86 9.55
N TYR A 4 50.50 -12.12 8.39
CA TYR A 4 49.93 -12.95 7.32
C TYR A 4 49.97 -14.45 7.63
N PHE A 5 50.84 -14.89 8.55
CA PHE A 5 50.90 -16.30 8.98
C PHE A 5 49.71 -16.67 9.90
N PHE A 6 49.23 -15.72 10.71
CA PHE A 6 48.05 -15.91 11.55
C PHE A 6 46.73 -15.82 10.75
N LEU A 7 46.73 -15.13 9.61
CA LEU A 7 45.54 -14.98 8.75
C LEU A 7 45.18 -16.28 7.99
N SER A 8 46.15 -17.18 7.77
CA SER A 8 45.94 -18.43 7.03
C SER A 8 45.35 -19.56 7.89
N ILE A 9 45.49 -19.50 9.22
CA ILE A 9 45.06 -20.59 10.12
C ILE A 9 43.61 -20.41 10.63
N SER A 10 43.07 -19.19 10.53
CA SER A 10 41.68 -18.89 10.89
C SER A 10 40.69 -19.20 9.76
N PHE A 11 41.14 -19.31 8.51
CA PHE A 11 40.27 -19.55 7.36
C PHE A 11 39.92 -21.03 7.13
N LEU A 12 40.59 -21.96 7.82
CA LEU A 12 40.41 -23.41 7.63
C LEU A 12 39.43 -24.07 8.63
N LEU A 13 38.80 -23.29 9.52
CA LEU A 13 37.94 -23.80 10.61
C LEU A 13 36.43 -23.51 10.44
N VAL A 14 35.99 -22.96 9.30
CA VAL A 14 34.59 -22.48 9.13
C VAL A 14 33.72 -23.40 8.22
N LEU A 15 34.25 -24.50 7.70
CA LEU A 15 33.49 -25.40 6.79
C LEU A 15 32.83 -26.62 7.47
N MET A 16 32.56 -26.58 8.78
CA MET A 16 31.87 -27.66 9.50
C MET A 16 30.72 -27.14 10.37
N SER A 17 29.69 -26.54 9.75
CA SER A 17 28.37 -26.44 10.39
C SER A 17 27.23 -26.22 9.38
N CYS A 18 26.89 -27.29 8.65
CA CYS A 18 25.54 -27.47 8.12
C CYS A 18 24.98 -28.78 8.69
N LYS A 19 24.24 -28.67 9.80
CA LYS A 19 23.33 -29.72 10.26
C LYS A 19 22.17 -29.09 10.99
N HIS A 20 21.09 -28.81 10.26
CA HIS A 20 19.76 -28.80 10.84
C HIS A 20 18.75 -29.24 9.78
N GLU A 21 18.38 -30.51 9.86
CA GLU A 21 17.08 -30.96 9.36
C GLU A 21 16.09 -30.78 10.50
N THR A 22 15.07 -29.98 10.27
CA THR A 22 13.84 -29.98 11.05
C THR A 22 12.70 -30.06 10.06
N GLU A 23 12.24 -31.28 9.85
CA GLU A 23 10.88 -31.51 9.39
C GLU A 23 9.92 -31.13 10.52
N GLN A 24 9.07 -30.13 10.30
CA GLN A 24 7.86 -29.97 11.11
C GLN A 24 6.67 -29.49 10.28
N LYS A 25 5.93 -30.49 9.81
CA LYS A 25 4.47 -30.59 9.64
C LYS A 25 3.68 -29.27 9.55
N VAL A 26 3.34 -28.91 8.31
CA VAL A 26 2.21 -28.03 8.01
C VAL A 26 0.91 -28.77 8.37
N ASN A 27 0.19 -28.30 9.39
CA ASN A 27 -1.20 -28.69 9.62
C ASN A 27 -2.07 -27.85 8.68
N VAL A 28 -2.45 -28.43 7.54
CA VAL A 28 -3.48 -27.89 6.67
C VAL A 28 -4.83 -28.23 7.30
N ALA A 29 -5.26 -27.41 8.25
CA ALA A 29 -6.63 -27.42 8.72
C ALA A 29 -7.50 -26.78 7.63
N ASN A 30 -8.14 -27.64 6.85
CA ASN A 30 -9.41 -27.48 6.15
C ASN A 30 -9.75 -26.07 5.64
N VAL A 31 -9.59 -25.89 4.33
CA VAL A 31 -10.36 -24.93 3.54
C VAL A 31 -11.81 -25.40 3.55
N GLU A 32 -12.61 -24.86 4.46
CA GLU A 32 -14.07 -25.00 4.39
C GLU A 32 -14.60 -23.79 3.62
N LEU A 33 -14.96 -24.04 2.35
CA LEU A 33 -15.71 -23.10 1.55
C LEU A 33 -17.07 -22.88 2.21
N VAL A 34 -17.27 -21.71 2.82
CA VAL A 34 -18.59 -21.25 3.22
C VAL A 34 -19.34 -20.85 1.94
N PRO A 35 -20.43 -21.54 1.55
CA PRO A 35 -21.26 -21.09 0.46
C PRO A 35 -22.05 -19.83 0.88
N PRO A 36 -22.24 -18.84 -0.03
CA PRO A 36 -23.04 -17.66 0.27
C PRO A 36 -24.52 -18.05 0.52
N PRO A 37 -25.20 -17.38 1.47
CA PRO A 37 -26.60 -17.64 1.76
C PRO A 37 -27.48 -17.29 0.53
N PRO A 38 -28.50 -18.09 0.23
CA PRO A 38 -29.45 -17.80 -0.84
C PRO A 38 -30.21 -16.52 -0.53
N ALA A 39 -30.24 -15.63 -1.52
CA ALA A 39 -31.08 -14.44 -1.53
C ALA A 39 -32.54 -14.84 -1.30
N GLY A 40 -33.08 -14.42 -0.15
CA GLY A 40 -34.48 -14.56 0.18
C GLY A 40 -35.30 -13.56 -0.62
N GLU A 41 -35.92 -14.04 -1.69
CA GLU A 41 -36.88 -13.30 -2.49
C GLU A 41 -38.28 -13.88 -2.18
N LYS A 42 -39.07 -13.17 -1.38
CA LYS A 42 -40.56 -13.27 -1.36
C LYS A 42 -41.16 -11.96 -0.87
N SER A 43 -41.42 -11.05 -1.80
CA SER A 43 -42.44 -10.01 -1.65
C SER A 43 -43.82 -10.65 -1.89
N MET A 44 -44.77 -10.35 -1.02
CA MET A 44 -46.18 -10.74 -1.11
C MET A 44 -47.05 -9.47 -1.06
N ALA A 45 -48.20 -9.53 -1.73
CA ALA A 45 -49.34 -8.60 -1.78
C ALA A 45 -49.27 -7.58 -2.94
N ALA A 46 -49.93 -7.76 -4.09
CA ALA A 46 -51.34 -8.04 -4.44
C ALA A 46 -52.19 -6.77 -4.68
N ALA A 47 -53.04 -6.91 -5.70
CA ALA A 47 -54.17 -6.07 -6.17
C ALA A 47 -53.83 -4.91 -7.12
N ASP A 48 -54.63 -4.55 -8.13
CA ASP A 48 -55.60 -5.21 -9.01
C ASP A 48 -55.97 -4.14 -10.07
N GLN A 49 -56.25 -4.54 -11.32
CA GLN A 49 -56.99 -3.82 -12.39
C GLN A 49 -56.41 -2.49 -12.94
N LEU A 50 -56.62 -2.02 -14.18
CA LEU A 50 -57.09 -2.47 -15.50
C LEU A 50 -56.72 -1.29 -16.45
N GLU A 51 -56.36 -1.63 -17.69
CA GLU A 51 -56.51 -0.86 -18.96
C GLU A 51 -56.35 0.68 -19.01
N ASP A 52 -55.39 1.18 -19.81
CA ASP A 52 -55.67 2.24 -20.81
C ASP A 52 -54.56 2.32 -21.87
N ALA A 53 -54.99 2.49 -23.12
CA ALA A 53 -54.16 2.60 -24.31
C ALA A 53 -53.74 4.07 -24.52
N GLY A 54 -52.43 4.31 -24.67
CA GLY A 54 -51.94 5.67 -24.91
C GLY A 54 -50.55 5.70 -25.54
N THR A 55 -50.52 5.80 -26.87
CA THR A 55 -49.36 6.16 -27.69
C THR A 55 -48.69 7.45 -27.20
N ALA A 56 -47.39 7.40 -26.88
CA ALA A 56 -46.53 8.59 -26.93
C ALA A 56 -45.06 8.21 -27.15
N ASN A 57 -44.54 8.65 -28.31
CA ASN A 57 -43.14 8.68 -28.69
C ASN A 57 -42.22 9.09 -27.52
N LYS A 58 -41.30 8.21 -27.13
CA LYS A 58 -40.12 8.59 -26.34
C LYS A 58 -39.02 8.99 -27.32
N PRO A 59 -38.53 10.24 -27.33
CA PRO A 59 -37.35 10.59 -28.10
C PRO A 59 -36.16 9.81 -27.52
N THR A 60 -35.50 9.02 -28.36
CA THR A 60 -34.19 8.46 -28.07
C THR A 60 -33.22 9.62 -27.86
N ALA A 61 -33.02 10.02 -26.60
CA ALA A 61 -31.93 10.88 -26.21
C ALA A 61 -30.63 10.10 -26.45
N SER A 62 -30.05 10.28 -27.64
CA SER A 62 -28.67 9.94 -27.92
C SER A 62 -27.82 10.79 -27.00
N ASN A 63 -27.36 10.22 -25.87
CA ASN A 63 -26.32 10.84 -25.07
C ASN A 63 -25.09 10.95 -25.98
N PRO A 64 -24.55 12.16 -26.21
CA PRO A 64 -23.30 12.29 -26.93
C PRO A 64 -22.22 11.51 -26.16
N PRO A 65 -21.27 10.85 -26.85
CA PRO A 65 -20.18 10.18 -26.19
C PRO A 65 -19.42 11.21 -25.36
N ILE A 66 -19.46 11.05 -24.04
CA ILE A 66 -18.64 11.85 -23.13
C ILE A 66 -17.19 11.43 -23.41
N THR A 67 -16.48 12.21 -24.22
CA THR A 67 -15.02 12.10 -24.33
C THR A 67 -14.44 12.56 -23.00
N ASP A 68 -14.18 11.61 -22.11
CA ASP A 68 -13.47 11.81 -20.85
C ASP A 68 -12.07 12.37 -21.14
N THR A 69 -11.99 13.69 -21.17
CA THR A 69 -10.76 14.46 -21.37
C THR A 69 -10.20 14.89 -20.02
N ALA A 70 -10.47 14.13 -18.95
CA ALA A 70 -9.87 14.37 -17.65
C ALA A 70 -8.35 14.20 -17.75
N LYS A 71 -7.62 15.25 -17.37
CA LYS A 71 -6.15 15.22 -17.35
C LYS A 71 -5.65 14.07 -16.49
N LYS A 72 -4.70 13.30 -17.02
CA LYS A 72 -4.03 12.22 -16.29
C LYS A 72 -2.75 12.76 -15.66
N ILE A 73 -2.70 12.83 -14.33
CA ILE A 73 -1.57 13.41 -13.58
C ILE A 73 -0.87 12.34 -12.73
N ILE A 74 0.46 12.27 -12.85
CA ILE A 74 1.34 11.47 -11.99
C ILE A 74 2.05 12.41 -11.01
N LYS A 75 2.01 12.07 -9.72
CA LYS A 75 2.73 12.78 -8.65
C LYS A 75 3.76 11.84 -8.01
N GLU A 76 4.99 12.30 -7.94
CA GLU A 76 6.13 11.61 -7.31
C GLU A 76 6.68 12.50 -6.20
N GLY A 77 7.15 11.92 -5.10
CA GLY A 77 7.66 12.69 -3.98
C GLY A 77 8.68 11.94 -3.15
N ASP A 78 9.74 12.65 -2.76
CA ASP A 78 10.82 12.20 -1.89
C ASP A 78 10.89 13.14 -0.68
N ILE A 79 10.80 12.57 0.52
CA ILE A 79 10.73 13.34 1.77
C ILE A 79 11.66 12.69 2.79
N ARG A 80 12.54 13.48 3.38
CA ARG A 80 13.42 13.10 4.47
C ARG A 80 13.19 14.02 5.65
N PHE A 81 13.09 13.45 6.84
CA PHE A 81 12.82 14.18 8.05
C PHE A 81 13.36 13.43 9.27
N GLU A 82 13.55 14.16 10.36
CA GLU A 82 14.03 13.62 11.63
C GLU A 82 12.91 13.61 12.68
N THR A 83 12.99 12.66 13.61
CA THR A 83 12.02 12.51 14.70
C THR A 83 12.66 11.78 15.87
N ASP A 84 12.21 12.10 17.08
CA ASP A 84 12.67 11.45 18.32
C ASP A 84 12.29 9.97 18.39
N ASN A 85 11.19 9.56 17.72
CA ASN A 85 10.71 8.19 17.74
C ASN A 85 10.43 7.66 16.32
N PRO A 86 11.46 7.16 15.62
CA PRO A 86 11.33 6.70 14.24
C PRO A 86 10.34 5.53 14.10
N LYS A 87 10.24 4.66 15.12
CA LYS A 87 9.30 3.53 15.12
C LYS A 87 7.84 4.01 15.19
N ALA A 88 7.55 4.99 16.04
CA ALA A 88 6.20 5.57 16.15
C ALA A 88 5.83 6.34 14.87
N ALA A 89 6.75 7.13 14.31
CA ALA A 89 6.54 7.83 13.05
C ALA A 89 6.22 6.85 11.91
N ARG A 90 7.00 5.76 11.77
CA ARG A 90 6.71 4.70 10.80
C ARG A 90 5.32 4.10 10.99
N GLN A 91 4.91 3.82 12.23
CA GLN A 91 3.56 3.29 12.51
C GLN A 91 2.45 4.28 12.10
N ASN A 92 2.64 5.57 12.38
CA ASN A 92 1.70 6.62 12.01
C ASN A 92 1.60 6.76 10.48
N ILE A 93 2.73 6.76 9.78
CA ILE A 93 2.80 6.83 8.31
C ILE A 93 2.04 5.67 7.69
N VAL A 94 2.35 4.44 8.08
CA VAL A 94 1.71 3.24 7.52
C VAL A 94 0.21 3.22 7.83
N SER A 95 -0.19 3.71 9.01
CA SER A 95 -1.60 3.80 9.38
C SER A 95 -2.36 4.85 8.55
N SER A 96 -1.77 6.04 8.33
CA SER A 96 -2.34 7.08 7.47
C SER A 96 -2.42 6.62 6.01
N LEU A 97 -1.38 5.95 5.52
CA LEU A 97 -1.30 5.38 4.19
C LEU A 97 -2.45 4.39 3.93
N LYS A 98 -2.68 3.45 4.87
CA LYS A 98 -3.78 2.48 4.77
C LYS A 98 -5.16 3.15 4.75
N LYS A 99 -5.39 4.16 5.60
CA LYS A 99 -6.65 4.93 5.63
C LYS A 99 -6.96 5.60 4.30
N LEU A 100 -5.92 6.00 3.56
CA LEU A 100 -6.04 6.65 2.27
C LEU A 100 -5.98 5.68 1.07
N GLY A 101 -6.09 4.37 1.32
CA GLY A 101 -6.11 3.34 0.29
C GLY A 101 -4.75 3.11 -0.39
N GLY A 102 -3.67 3.56 0.23
CA GLY A 102 -2.31 3.28 -0.21
C GLY A 102 -1.74 2.01 0.41
N TYR A 103 -0.56 1.62 -0.07
CA TYR A 103 0.17 0.45 0.41
C TYR A 103 1.68 0.70 0.45
N LEU A 104 2.35 -0.03 1.33
CA LEU A 104 3.80 -0.05 1.46
C LEU A 104 4.36 -1.01 0.43
N ALA A 105 5.17 -0.51 -0.50
CA ALA A 105 5.78 -1.29 -1.56
C ALA A 105 7.11 -1.89 -1.12
N GLU A 106 7.94 -1.11 -0.43
CA GLU A 106 9.23 -1.54 0.13
C GLU A 106 9.48 -0.84 1.46
N GLU A 107 10.20 -1.51 2.35
CA GLU A 107 10.67 -0.96 3.62
C GLU A 107 12.07 -1.48 3.92
N ASN A 108 12.96 -0.58 4.31
CA ASN A 108 14.27 -0.91 4.83
C ASN A 108 14.48 -0.22 6.18
N GLU A 109 14.97 -0.95 7.16
CA GLU A 109 15.33 -0.45 8.48
C GLU A 109 16.85 -0.53 8.65
N THR A 110 17.47 0.61 8.98
CA THR A 110 18.90 0.67 9.28
C THR A 110 19.09 1.08 10.74
N ASN A 111 19.93 0.35 11.47
CA ASN A 111 20.31 0.67 12.83
C ASN A 111 21.83 0.89 12.88
N SER A 112 22.26 2.10 13.20
CA SER A 112 23.67 2.47 13.30
C SER A 112 24.14 2.36 14.74
N GLY A 113 24.96 1.34 15.06
CA GLY A 113 25.49 1.15 16.42
C GLY A 113 26.43 2.27 16.88
N GLU A 114 27.12 2.94 15.96
CA GLU A 114 28.06 4.02 16.26
C GLU A 114 27.35 5.32 16.64
N THR A 115 26.29 5.68 15.92
CA THR A 115 25.53 6.91 16.15
C THR A 115 24.27 6.71 17.01
N ASN A 116 23.94 5.45 17.33
CA ASN A 116 22.68 5.04 17.96
C ASN A 116 21.43 5.55 17.20
N GLN A 117 21.56 5.77 15.89
CA GLN A 117 20.47 6.24 15.04
C GLN A 117 19.72 5.08 14.42
N LYS A 118 18.40 5.26 14.27
CA LYS A 118 17.50 4.32 13.62
C LYS A 118 16.79 5.02 12.46
N GLU A 119 16.94 4.49 11.25
CA GLU A 119 16.37 5.05 10.03
C GLU A 119 15.37 4.07 9.39
N TYR A 120 14.23 4.60 8.93
CA TYR A 120 13.26 3.88 8.12
C TYR A 120 13.20 4.50 6.72
N SER A 121 13.52 3.70 5.70
CA SER A 121 13.32 4.07 4.30
C SER A 121 12.10 3.33 3.76
N LEU A 122 11.07 4.10 3.37
CA LEU A 122 9.76 3.57 2.97
C LEU A 122 9.46 3.96 1.52
N LYS A 123 9.21 2.97 0.66
CA LYS A 123 8.63 3.19 -0.67
C LYS A 123 7.15 2.91 -0.60
N ILE A 124 6.33 3.92 -0.87
CA ILE A 124 4.87 3.86 -0.73
C ILE A 124 4.17 4.16 -2.05
N ARG A 125 2.95 3.63 -2.22
CA ARG A 125 2.07 3.94 -3.34
C ARG A 125 0.70 4.33 -2.81
N ILE A 126 0.12 5.36 -3.39
CA ILE A 126 -1.18 5.93 -2.97
C ILE A 126 -2.02 6.29 -4.20
N PRO A 127 -3.36 6.14 -4.15
CA PRO A 127 -4.23 6.67 -5.18
C PRO A 127 -3.98 8.17 -5.41
N SER A 128 -3.83 8.59 -6.67
CA SER A 128 -3.45 9.98 -7.04
C SER A 128 -4.35 11.04 -6.39
N LYS A 129 -5.66 10.77 -6.31
CA LYS A 129 -6.65 11.64 -5.65
C LYS A 129 -6.38 11.91 -4.16
N ASN A 130 -5.62 11.06 -3.48
CA ASN A 130 -5.34 11.13 -2.05
C ASN A 130 -3.91 11.60 -1.73
N PHE A 131 -3.09 11.87 -2.75
CA PHE A 131 -1.68 12.24 -2.57
C PHE A 131 -1.52 13.48 -1.67
N ASP A 132 -2.27 14.55 -1.94
CA ASP A 132 -2.13 15.81 -1.18
C ASP A 132 -2.62 15.65 0.27
N ALA A 133 -3.68 14.86 0.49
CA ALA A 133 -4.17 14.55 1.83
C ALA A 133 -3.14 13.77 2.65
N PHE A 134 -2.48 12.79 2.03
CA PHE A 134 -1.40 12.04 2.68
C PHE A 134 -0.20 12.93 2.97
N LEU A 135 0.22 13.74 1.99
CA LEU A 135 1.35 14.66 2.15
C LEU A 135 1.15 15.62 3.31
N ASN A 136 -0.05 16.21 3.42
CA ASN A 136 -0.39 17.10 4.52
C ASN A 136 -0.39 16.37 5.86
N SER A 137 -0.98 15.18 5.93
CA SER A 137 -0.95 14.34 7.14
C SER A 137 0.48 14.03 7.59
N LEU A 138 1.39 13.79 6.65
CA LEU A 138 2.80 13.52 6.95
C LEU A 138 3.50 14.77 7.48
N THR A 139 3.40 15.89 6.76
CA THR A 139 4.11 17.11 7.13
C THR A 139 3.57 17.76 8.40
N SER A 140 2.31 17.55 8.75
CA SER A 140 1.75 18.02 10.02
C SER A 140 2.14 17.15 11.22
N SER A 141 2.66 15.95 11.00
CA SER A 141 3.07 15.02 12.06
C SER A 141 4.56 15.09 12.41
N THR A 142 5.30 16.00 11.76
CA THR A 142 6.76 16.08 11.79
C THR A 142 7.21 17.51 12.04
N ASP A 143 8.03 17.71 13.08
CA ASP A 143 8.51 19.03 13.46
C ASP A 143 9.76 19.48 12.66
N HIS A 144 10.52 18.54 12.10
CA HIS A 144 11.77 18.83 11.38
C HIS A 144 11.86 18.10 10.03
N ILE A 145 11.54 18.81 8.95
CA ILE A 145 11.69 18.32 7.57
C ILE A 145 13.08 18.72 7.06
N GLU A 146 13.92 17.74 6.77
CA GLU A 146 15.26 17.95 6.18
C GLU A 146 15.16 18.25 4.69
N SER A 147 14.34 17.47 3.96
CA SER A 147 14.08 17.71 2.55
C SER A 147 12.69 17.25 2.12
N LYS A 148 12.11 17.97 1.15
CA LYS A 148 10.82 17.66 0.53
C LYS A 148 10.87 18.05 -0.93
N ASN A 149 10.94 17.05 -1.80
CA ASN A 149 10.93 17.23 -3.25
C ASN A 149 9.69 16.56 -3.85
N ILE A 150 8.90 17.29 -4.64
CA ILE A 150 7.67 16.79 -5.25
C ILE A 150 7.69 17.13 -6.74
N HIS A 151 7.43 16.13 -7.58
CA HIS A 151 7.40 16.25 -9.02
C HIS A 151 6.03 15.83 -9.58
N ILE A 152 5.51 16.59 -10.55
CA ILE A 152 4.19 16.38 -11.14
C ILE A 152 4.34 16.32 -12.65
N ARG A 153 3.77 15.28 -13.28
CA ARG A 153 3.76 15.08 -14.74
C ARG A 153 2.34 14.92 -15.27
N ASP A 154 2.01 15.67 -16.33
CA ASP A 154 0.79 15.48 -17.13
C ASP A 154 1.07 14.44 -18.22
N VAL A 155 0.29 13.38 -18.26
CA VAL A 155 0.40 12.27 -19.23
C VAL A 155 -0.88 12.13 -20.07
N THR A 156 -1.62 13.23 -20.23
CA THR A 156 -2.78 13.30 -21.13
C THR A 156 -2.32 13.16 -22.58
N THR A 157 -2.92 12.24 -23.33
CA THR A 157 -2.64 11.94 -24.74
C THR A 157 -3.77 12.39 -25.64
#